data_AF-A0A376RJ88-F1
#
_entry.id   AF-A0A376RJ88-F1
#
_cell.length_a   1.000
_cell.length_b   1.000
_cell.length_c   1.000
_cell.angle_alpha   90.00
_cell.angle_beta   90.00
_cell.angle_gamma   90.00
#
_symmetry.space_group_name_H-M   'P 1'
#
loop_
_entity.id
_entity.type
_entity.pdbx_description
1 polymer ?
#
loop_
_entity_poly.entity_id
_entity_poly.type
_entity_poly.pdbx_seq_one_letter_code
_entity_poly.pdbx_strand_id
1 'polypeptide(L)'
;MADISTPNLDYNDMLEAWDINDALMGGTLEMRRQGENYLPKWPNEDEDAYKKRLSVATLLPVYEESIKQNIGRIFAEPTVLSEETPAKIREYAENIDMEGSRLDVWAQQFFSLAFQYGVAHALVDYPRTDMKEIRTKADENAAGGRPYVTMLNPRQVIGWKSKVEKGKVVLTDLRIKEVIIIDGDDFGQKKVEQIRHIMPRRVEIYRT
;
A
#
# COMPACT_ATOMS: atom_id res chain seq x y z
N MET A 1 -15.08 22.52 -3.23
CA MET A 1 -14.69 22.24 -4.62
C MET A 1 -13.76 21.04 -4.59
N ALA A 2 -13.87 20.11 -5.52
CA ALA A 2 -12.92 19.00 -5.62
C ALA A 2 -11.54 19.53 -6.05
N ASP A 3 -10.48 18.96 -5.46
CA ASP A 3 -9.09 19.24 -5.79
C ASP A 3 -8.31 17.95 -6.11
N ILE A 4 -7.00 18.06 -6.32
CA ILE A 4 -6.14 16.92 -6.68
C ILE A 4 -6.13 15.81 -5.62
N SER A 5 -6.38 16.15 -4.35
CA SER A 5 -6.42 15.24 -3.21
C SER A 5 -7.79 14.60 -2.97
N THR A 6 -8.84 15.07 -3.67
CA THR A 6 -10.19 14.55 -3.52
C THR A 6 -10.30 13.13 -4.12
N PRO A 7 -10.64 12.10 -3.32
CA PRO A 7 -10.73 10.73 -3.80
C PRO A 7 -11.86 10.48 -4.80
N ASN A 8 -11.75 9.39 -5.57
CA ASN A 8 -12.84 8.87 -6.39
C ASN A 8 -14.00 8.36 -5.51
N LEU A 9 -15.21 8.27 -6.07
CA LEU A 9 -16.38 7.76 -5.35
C LEU A 9 -16.18 6.31 -4.90
N ASP A 10 -15.70 5.44 -5.80
CA ASP A 10 -15.42 4.03 -5.51
C ASP A 10 -14.44 3.85 -4.33
N TYR A 11 -13.50 4.79 -4.14
CA TYR A 11 -12.59 4.79 -2.99
C TYR A 11 -13.36 5.01 -1.69
N ASN A 12 -14.30 5.97 -1.69
CA ASN A 12 -15.11 6.29 -0.51
C ASN A 12 -16.04 5.14 -0.12
N ASP A 13 -16.56 4.40 -1.10
CA ASP A 13 -17.43 3.25 -0.86
C ASP A 13 -16.70 2.11 -0.11
N MET A 14 -15.37 2.06 -0.17
CA MET A 14 -14.56 1.06 0.53
C MET A 14 -14.10 1.50 1.92
N LEU A 15 -14.18 2.80 2.25
CA LEU A 15 -13.58 3.36 3.46
C LEU A 15 -14.11 2.71 4.73
N GLU A 16 -15.43 2.54 4.85
CA GLU A 16 -16.04 1.95 6.04
C GLU A 16 -15.52 0.53 6.29
N ALA A 17 -15.43 -0.29 5.23
CA ALA A 17 -14.89 -1.65 5.33
C ALA A 17 -13.40 -1.64 5.70
N TRP A 18 -12.61 -0.73 5.13
CA TRP A 18 -11.19 -0.61 5.44
C TRP A 18 -10.93 -0.13 6.87
N ASP A 19 -11.75 0.79 7.39
CA ASP A 19 -11.60 1.35 8.73
C ASP A 19 -11.76 0.30 9.84
N ILE A 20 -12.74 -0.59 9.71
CA ILE A 20 -12.89 -1.70 10.66
C ILE A 20 -11.77 -2.73 10.48
N ASN A 21 -11.36 -3.03 9.25
CA ASN A 21 -10.28 -3.98 8.99
C ASN A 21 -8.95 -3.50 9.59
N ASP A 22 -8.65 -2.20 9.47
CA ASP A 22 -7.48 -1.57 10.08
C ASP A 22 -7.53 -1.63 11.61
N ALA A 23 -8.69 -1.37 12.20
CA ALA A 23 -8.87 -1.43 13.66
C ALA A 23 -8.71 -2.86 14.20
N LEU A 24 -9.26 -3.85 13.51
CA LEU A 24 -9.12 -5.26 13.85
C LEU A 24 -7.67 -5.74 13.71
N MET A 25 -6.95 -5.32 12.66
CA MET A 25 -5.53 -5.64 12.47
C MET A 25 -4.62 -4.92 13.47
N GLY A 26 -4.99 -3.73 13.94
CA GLY A 26 -4.26 -2.99 14.97
C GLY A 26 -4.40 -3.59 16.38
N GLY A 27 -5.27 -4.59 16.55
CA GLY A 27 -5.41 -5.35 17.78
C GLY A 27 -6.09 -4.58 18.91
N THR A 28 -5.92 -5.08 20.14
CA THR A 28 -6.60 -4.52 21.32
C THR A 28 -6.26 -3.05 21.56
N LEU A 29 -5.02 -2.62 21.33
CA LEU A 29 -4.62 -1.22 21.57
C LEU A 29 -5.30 -0.27 20.59
N GLU A 30 -5.37 -0.63 19.31
CA GLU A 30 -6.04 0.19 18.30
C GLU A 30 -7.54 0.25 18.53
N MET A 31 -8.19 -0.90 18.80
CA MET A 31 -9.62 -0.93 19.14
C MET A 31 -9.95 -0.03 20.33
N ARG A 32 -9.08 0.02 21.35
CA ARG A 32 -9.25 0.94 22.49
C ARG A 32 -9.05 2.40 22.11
N ARG A 33 -8.09 2.70 21.23
CA ARG A 33 -7.84 4.07 20.72
C ARG A 33 -9.03 4.62 19.96
N GLN A 34 -9.78 3.75 19.27
CA GLN A 34 -10.99 4.09 18.53
C GLN A 34 -12.19 4.38 19.45
N GLY A 35 -12.13 3.97 20.72
CA GLY A 35 -13.09 4.38 21.75
C GLY A 35 -14.55 4.10 21.37
N GLU A 36 -15.37 5.14 21.37
CA GLU A 36 -16.82 5.01 21.17
C GLU A 36 -17.22 4.51 19.78
N ASN A 37 -16.33 4.58 18.79
CA ASN A 37 -16.58 4.03 17.45
C ASN A 37 -16.84 2.51 17.51
N TYR A 38 -16.10 1.79 18.34
CA TYR A 38 -16.20 0.32 18.47
C TYR A 38 -16.58 -0.16 19.86
N LEU A 39 -16.60 0.75 20.84
CA LEU A 39 -17.11 0.49 22.17
C LEU A 39 -18.00 1.66 22.61
N PRO A 40 -19.23 1.80 22.08
CA PRO A 40 -20.09 2.93 22.41
C PRO A 40 -20.33 3.04 23.91
N LYS A 41 -20.33 4.28 24.42
CA LYS A 41 -20.75 4.59 25.78
C LYS A 41 -22.25 4.37 25.91
N TRP A 42 -22.70 3.70 26.98
CA TRP A 42 -24.14 3.48 27.15
C TRP A 42 -24.84 4.75 27.64
N PRO A 43 -26.15 4.94 27.36
CA PRO A 43 -26.85 6.19 27.64
C PRO A 43 -26.75 6.72 29.09
N ASN A 44 -26.63 5.84 30.08
CA ASN A 44 -26.52 6.17 31.50
C ASN A 44 -25.21 5.68 32.14
N GLU A 45 -24.18 5.42 31.34
CA GLU A 45 -22.87 5.02 31.83
C GLU A 45 -22.07 6.24 32.29
N ASP A 46 -21.50 6.16 33.49
CA ASP A 46 -20.60 7.20 34.00
C ASP A 46 -19.28 7.22 33.19
N GLU A 47 -18.66 8.40 33.06
CA GLU A 47 -17.41 8.57 32.31
C GLU A 47 -16.26 7.70 32.84
N ASP A 48 -16.12 7.59 34.17
CA ASP A 48 -15.07 6.78 34.78
C ASP A 48 -15.37 5.28 34.64
N ALA A 49 -16.65 4.91 34.64
CA ALA A 49 -17.08 3.55 34.36
C ALA A 49 -16.76 3.15 32.91
N TYR A 50 -17.05 4.04 31.95
CA TYR A 50 -16.71 3.84 30.55
C TYR A 50 -15.21 3.66 30.33
N LYS A 51 -14.37 4.54 30.90
CA LYS A 51 -12.90 4.43 30.79
C LYS A 51 -12.36 3.12 31.37
N LYS A 52 -12.93 2.65 32.49
CA LYS A 52 -12.59 1.33 33.06
C LYS A 52 -13.02 0.19 32.15
N ARG A 53 -14.21 0.25 31.54
CA ARG A 53 -14.68 -0.76 30.58
C ARG A 53 -13.79 -0.79 29.33
N LEU A 54 -13.43 0.38 28.80
CA LEU A 54 -12.51 0.51 27.67
C LEU A 54 -11.12 -0.05 27.99
N SER A 55 -10.58 0.20 29.19
CA SER A 55 -9.23 -0.25 29.55
C SER A 55 -9.10 -1.77 29.75
N VAL A 56 -10.20 -2.47 30.04
CA VAL A 56 -10.23 -3.93 30.18
C VAL A 56 -10.76 -4.65 28.94
N ALA A 57 -11.48 -3.96 28.05
CA ALA A 57 -11.97 -4.51 26.79
C ALA A 57 -10.81 -5.08 25.98
N THR A 58 -10.87 -6.36 25.61
CA THR A 58 -9.80 -7.06 24.90
C THR A 58 -10.37 -7.62 23.62
N LEU A 59 -9.71 -7.34 22.50
CA LEU A 59 -10.08 -7.90 21.21
C LEU A 59 -9.63 -9.36 21.18
N LEU A 60 -10.55 -10.26 20.83
CA LEU A 60 -10.19 -11.61 20.42
C LEU A 60 -9.60 -11.55 18.99
N PRO A 61 -8.32 -11.90 18.77
CA PRO A 61 -7.60 -11.60 17.52
C PRO A 61 -7.95 -12.55 16.35
N VAL A 62 -9.19 -13.05 16.29
CA VAL A 62 -9.62 -14.03 15.26
C VAL A 62 -9.42 -13.48 13.85
N TYR A 63 -9.63 -12.18 13.63
CA TYR A 63 -9.46 -11.57 12.32
C TYR A 63 -8.00 -11.68 11.84
N GLU A 64 -7.07 -11.13 12.62
CA GLU A 64 -5.63 -11.16 12.31
C GLU A 64 -5.11 -12.61 12.18
N GLU A 65 -5.50 -13.49 13.11
CA GLU A 65 -5.11 -14.90 13.07
C GLU A 65 -5.65 -15.60 11.82
N SER A 66 -6.90 -15.33 11.42
CA SER A 66 -7.51 -15.92 10.22
C SER A 66 -6.75 -15.49 8.96
N ILE A 67 -6.38 -14.22 8.84
CA ILE A 67 -5.58 -13.73 7.71
C ILE A 67 -4.23 -14.46 7.67
N LYS A 68 -3.49 -14.45 8.80
CA LYS A 68 -2.17 -15.09 8.89
C LYS A 68 -2.21 -16.59 8.60
N GLN A 69 -3.21 -17.30 9.12
CA GLN A 69 -3.37 -18.73 8.88
C GLN A 69 -3.69 -19.03 7.41
N ASN A 70 -4.54 -18.24 6.76
CA ASN A 70 -4.86 -18.45 5.35
C ASN A 70 -3.66 -18.16 4.45
N ILE A 71 -2.90 -17.09 4.72
CA ILE A 71 -1.64 -16.81 4.01
C ILE A 71 -0.66 -17.97 4.17
N GLY A 72 -0.44 -18.44 5.40
CA GLY A 72 0.45 -19.56 5.67
C GLY A 72 0.03 -20.86 4.97
N ARG A 73 -1.27 -21.07 4.73
CA ARG A 73 -1.77 -22.21 3.94
C ARG A 73 -1.54 -22.03 2.45
N ILE A 74 -1.79 -20.84 1.91
CA ILE A 74 -1.65 -20.56 0.47
C ILE A 74 -0.19 -20.60 0.04
N PHE A 75 0.70 -20.07 0.87
CA PHE A 75 2.15 -20.03 0.64
C PHE A 75 2.89 -21.11 1.43
N ALA A 76 2.21 -22.21 1.77
CA ALA A 76 2.84 -23.34 2.47
C ALA A 76 3.98 -23.95 1.64
N GLU A 77 3.83 -23.94 0.32
CA GLU A 77 4.87 -24.32 -0.63
C GLU A 77 5.57 -23.10 -1.21
N PRO A 78 6.90 -23.12 -1.36
CA PRO A 78 7.63 -22.03 -2.00
C PRO A 78 7.14 -21.77 -3.42
N THR A 79 7.08 -20.49 -3.81
CA THR A 79 6.78 -20.13 -5.19
C THR A 79 7.93 -20.56 -6.10
N VAL A 80 7.64 -21.44 -7.06
CA VAL A 80 8.62 -21.93 -8.04
C VAL A 80 8.37 -21.25 -9.38
N LEU A 81 9.41 -20.61 -9.92
CA LEU A 81 9.38 -20.07 -11.27
C LEU A 81 9.57 -21.21 -12.29
N SER A 82 8.79 -21.18 -13.38
CA SER A 82 8.95 -22.13 -14.48
C SER A 82 10.37 -22.09 -15.06
N GLU A 83 10.87 -23.22 -15.55
CA GLU A 83 12.14 -23.30 -16.28
C GLU A 83 12.16 -22.40 -17.52
N GLU A 84 10.99 -22.18 -18.13
CA GLU A 84 10.80 -21.28 -19.28
C GLU A 84 10.86 -19.79 -18.93
N THR A 85 10.87 -19.44 -17.64
CA THR A 85 10.97 -18.05 -17.18
C THR A 85 12.24 -17.41 -17.75
N PRO A 86 12.19 -16.20 -18.33
CA PRO A 86 13.40 -15.54 -18.80
C PRO A 86 14.43 -15.36 -17.69
N ALA A 87 15.72 -15.62 -17.97
CA ALA A 87 16.80 -15.55 -16.97
C ALA A 87 16.82 -14.22 -16.21
N LYS A 88 16.54 -13.10 -16.90
CA LYS A 88 16.46 -11.77 -16.31
C LYS A 88 15.32 -11.61 -15.29
N ILE A 89 14.20 -12.30 -15.49
CA ILE A 89 13.09 -12.30 -14.52
C ILE A 89 13.45 -13.15 -13.30
N ARG A 90 14.17 -14.27 -13.48
CA ARG A 90 14.69 -15.05 -12.36
C ARG A 90 15.65 -14.24 -11.50
N GLU A 91 16.58 -13.51 -12.12
CA GLU A 91 17.46 -12.57 -11.42
C GLU A 91 16.66 -11.52 -10.64
N TYR A 92 15.64 -10.92 -11.27
CA TYR A 92 14.80 -9.94 -10.59
C TYR A 92 14.01 -10.54 -9.43
N ALA A 93 13.60 -11.80 -9.51
CA ALA A 93 12.84 -12.45 -8.45
C ALA A 93 13.64 -12.65 -7.16
N GLU A 94 14.97 -12.56 -7.19
CA GLU A 94 15.80 -12.59 -5.97
C GLU A 94 15.70 -11.28 -5.18
N ASN A 95 15.33 -10.18 -5.84
CA ASN A 95 15.12 -8.86 -5.26
C ASN A 95 14.14 -8.08 -6.15
N ILE A 96 12.83 -8.30 -6.00
CA ILE A 96 11.84 -7.83 -6.98
C ILE A 96 11.53 -6.34 -6.84
N ASP A 97 11.69 -5.79 -5.64
CA ASP A 97 11.36 -4.42 -5.26
C ASP A 97 12.57 -3.48 -5.19
N MET A 98 13.78 -4.01 -5.39
CA MET A 98 15.07 -3.31 -5.17
C MET A 98 15.36 -2.94 -3.70
N GLU A 99 14.53 -3.38 -2.75
CA GLU A 99 14.72 -3.19 -1.30
C GLU A 99 15.23 -4.46 -0.61
N GLY A 100 15.40 -5.55 -1.37
CA GLY A 100 15.92 -6.83 -0.90
C GLY A 100 14.86 -7.92 -0.72
N SER A 101 13.61 -7.65 -1.09
CA SER A 101 12.57 -8.68 -0.99
C SER A 101 12.63 -9.62 -2.17
N ARG A 102 12.77 -10.91 -1.89
CA ARG A 102 12.52 -11.96 -2.87
C ARG A 102 11.05 -11.97 -3.29
N LEU A 103 10.77 -12.46 -4.49
CA LEU A 103 9.43 -12.50 -5.07
C LEU A 103 8.41 -13.27 -4.20
N ASP A 104 8.82 -14.36 -3.58
CA ASP A 104 7.96 -15.17 -2.70
C ASP A 104 7.55 -14.41 -1.43
N VAL A 105 8.49 -13.70 -0.81
CA VAL A 105 8.23 -12.84 0.36
C VAL A 105 7.33 -11.66 -0.03
N TRP A 106 7.64 -11.00 -1.15
CA TRP A 106 6.85 -9.90 -1.67
C TRP A 106 5.42 -10.35 -2.02
N ALA A 107 5.25 -11.52 -2.64
CA ALA A 107 3.95 -12.06 -3.01
C ALA A 107 3.08 -12.39 -1.78
N GLN A 108 3.68 -12.89 -0.70
CA GLN A 108 2.98 -13.10 0.58
C GLN A 108 2.44 -11.79 1.16
N GLN A 109 3.27 -10.74 1.18
CA GLN A 109 2.86 -9.41 1.64
C GLN A 109 1.77 -8.80 0.74
N PHE A 110 1.92 -8.95 -0.57
CA PHE A 110 0.97 -8.46 -1.56
C PHE A 110 -0.39 -9.14 -1.38
N PHE A 111 -0.39 -10.45 -1.20
CA PHE A 111 -1.60 -11.23 -0.95
C PHE A 111 -2.21 -10.88 0.41
N SER A 112 -1.41 -10.63 1.44
CA SER A 112 -1.88 -10.17 2.75
C SER A 112 -2.68 -8.87 2.65
N LEU A 113 -2.16 -7.88 1.92
CA LEU A 113 -2.90 -6.63 1.66
C LEU A 113 -4.20 -6.90 0.89
N ALA A 114 -4.14 -7.71 -0.17
CA ALA A 114 -5.33 -8.03 -0.96
C ALA A 114 -6.40 -8.74 -0.12
N PHE A 115 -5.99 -9.61 0.79
CA PHE A 115 -6.90 -10.35 1.67
C PHE A 115 -7.53 -9.43 2.73
N GLN A 116 -6.77 -8.46 3.26
CA GLN A 116 -7.29 -7.48 4.22
C GLN A 116 -8.21 -6.44 3.59
N TYR A 117 -7.88 -5.93 2.40
CA TYR A 117 -8.57 -4.77 1.82
C TYR A 117 -9.47 -5.12 0.62
N GLY A 118 -9.46 -6.38 0.17
CA GLY A 118 -10.15 -6.84 -1.04
C GLY A 118 -9.45 -6.47 -2.35
N VAL A 119 -8.41 -5.63 -2.29
CA VAL A 119 -7.60 -5.19 -3.41
C VAL A 119 -6.18 -4.90 -2.95
N ALA A 120 -5.20 -5.09 -3.84
CA ALA A 120 -3.83 -4.64 -3.63
C ALA A 120 -3.27 -4.10 -4.96
N HIS A 121 -2.31 -3.20 -4.87
CA HIS A 121 -1.75 -2.52 -6.04
C HIS A 121 -0.24 -2.72 -6.12
N ALA A 122 0.21 -3.14 -7.30
CA ALA A 122 1.61 -3.33 -7.64
C ALA A 122 1.98 -2.29 -8.70
N LEU A 123 2.77 -1.29 -8.32
CA LEU A 123 3.27 -0.27 -9.24
C LEU A 123 4.64 -0.71 -9.73
N VAL A 124 4.78 -0.97 -11.03
CA VAL A 124 6.10 -1.17 -11.65
C VAL A 124 6.67 0.18 -12.00
N ASP A 125 7.78 0.54 -11.36
CA ASP A 125 8.48 1.80 -11.56
C ASP A 125 9.89 1.55 -12.13
N TYR A 126 10.57 2.63 -12.49
CA TYR A 126 11.92 2.60 -13.02
C TYR A 126 12.78 3.69 -12.37
N PRO A 127 14.02 3.38 -11.95
CA PRO A 127 14.89 4.36 -11.32
C PRO A 127 15.08 5.59 -12.21
N ARG A 128 14.99 6.78 -11.60
CA ARG A 128 15.26 8.01 -12.33
C ARG A 128 16.69 7.97 -12.85
N THR A 129 16.78 8.02 -14.16
CA THR A 129 18.05 7.96 -14.85
C THR A 129 18.37 9.34 -15.42
N ASP A 130 19.58 9.87 -15.16
CA ASP A 130 20.01 11.09 -15.83
C ASP A 130 20.32 10.76 -17.29
N MET A 131 19.48 11.26 -18.21
CA MET A 131 19.66 11.08 -19.65
C MET A 131 20.97 11.67 -20.18
N LYS A 132 21.68 12.50 -19.40
CA LYS A 132 23.01 12.99 -19.76
C LYS A 132 24.10 11.95 -19.57
N GLU A 133 23.97 11.11 -18.53
CA GLU A 133 24.94 10.06 -18.16
C GLU A 133 24.61 8.71 -18.83
N ILE A 134 23.33 8.39 -19.01
CA ILE A 134 22.90 7.12 -19.58
C ILE A 134 22.40 7.33 -21.00
N ARG A 135 23.23 6.94 -21.98
CA ARG A 135 22.92 7.07 -23.41
C ARG A 135 22.64 5.73 -24.08
N THR A 136 23.11 4.63 -23.48
CA THR A 136 22.94 3.28 -24.01
C THR A 136 22.37 2.32 -22.97
N LYS A 137 21.79 1.20 -23.43
CA LYS A 137 21.36 0.09 -22.54
C LYS A 137 22.51 -0.49 -21.72
N ALA A 138 23.76 -0.36 -22.18
CA ALA A 138 24.93 -0.82 -21.45
C ALA A 138 25.22 0.09 -20.26
N ASP A 139 25.15 1.41 -20.46
CA ASP A 139 25.30 2.40 -19.37
C ASP A 139 24.19 2.23 -18.32
N GLU A 140 22.97 1.94 -18.79
CA GLU A 140 21.80 1.72 -17.93
C GLU A 140 21.96 0.49 -17.04
N ASN A 141 22.39 -0.64 -17.63
CA ASN A 141 22.69 -1.85 -16.85
C ASN A 141 23.88 -1.62 -15.90
N ALA A 142 24.91 -0.86 -16.32
CA ALA A 142 26.07 -0.54 -15.47
C ALA A 142 25.70 0.34 -14.26
N ALA A 143 24.71 1.21 -14.42
CA ALA A 143 24.12 2.00 -13.34
C ALA A 143 23.10 1.21 -12.49
N GLY A 144 22.88 -0.08 -12.78
CA GLY A 144 21.90 -0.91 -12.08
C GLY A 144 20.45 -0.56 -12.41
N GLY A 145 20.20 0.14 -13.52
CA GLY A 145 18.87 0.49 -14.00
C GLY A 145 18.07 -0.76 -14.33
N ARG A 146 16.97 -0.97 -13.60
CA ARG A 146 16.00 -2.01 -13.89
C ARG A 146 14.61 -1.65 -13.38
N PRO A 147 13.54 -2.23 -13.96
CA PRO A 147 12.22 -2.11 -13.39
C PRO A 147 12.18 -2.80 -12.03
N TYR A 148 11.41 -2.22 -11.11
CA TYR A 148 11.14 -2.79 -9.80
C TYR A 148 9.68 -2.59 -9.45
N VAL A 149 9.16 -3.41 -8.55
CA VAL A 149 7.78 -3.31 -8.10
C VAL A 149 7.71 -2.64 -6.73
N THR A 150 6.82 -1.67 -6.59
CA THR A 150 6.45 -1.08 -5.31
C THR A 150 5.02 -1.46 -4.98
N MET A 151 4.82 -1.92 -3.76
CA MET A 151 3.49 -2.20 -3.23
C MET A 151 2.85 -0.90 -2.77
N LEU A 152 1.62 -0.65 -3.20
CA LEU A 152 0.84 0.49 -2.70
C LEU A 152 -0.28 -0.04 -1.81
N ASN A 153 -0.39 0.51 -0.61
CA ASN A 153 -1.56 0.28 0.21
C ASN A 153 -2.80 0.85 -0.52
N PRO A 154 -3.93 0.12 -0.57
CA PRO A 154 -5.15 0.60 -1.23
C PRO A 154 -5.59 2.00 -0.82
N ARG A 155 -5.37 2.39 0.44
CA ARG A 155 -5.67 3.74 0.96
C ARG A 155 -4.83 4.84 0.34
N GLN A 156 -3.69 4.50 -0.26
CA GLN A 156 -2.86 5.46 -0.98
C GLN A 156 -3.43 5.74 -2.38
N VAL A 157 -4.14 4.80 -3.01
CA VAL A 157 -4.67 4.98 -4.36
C VAL A 157 -6.01 5.70 -4.32
N ILE A 158 -5.95 7.02 -4.24
CA ILE A 158 -7.14 7.87 -4.02
C ILE A 158 -7.93 8.12 -5.31
N GLY A 159 -7.35 7.91 -6.50
CA GLY A 159 -8.10 8.13 -7.73
C GLY A 159 -7.46 7.56 -8.97
N TRP A 160 -8.31 7.19 -9.92
CA TRP A 160 -7.90 6.64 -11.21
C TRP A 160 -8.91 7.00 -12.31
N LYS A 161 -8.46 6.96 -13.57
CA LYS A 161 -9.32 6.96 -14.75
C LYS A 161 -8.82 5.92 -15.74
N SER A 162 -9.75 5.30 -16.45
CA SER A 162 -9.44 4.34 -17.49
C SER A 162 -10.23 4.64 -18.75
N LYS A 163 -9.73 4.14 -19.89
CA LYS A 163 -10.45 4.14 -21.18
C LYS A 163 -10.33 2.77 -21.82
N VAL A 164 -11.23 2.46 -22.75
CA VAL A 164 -11.12 1.25 -23.58
C VAL A 164 -10.37 1.60 -24.85
N GLU A 165 -9.20 0.99 -25.06
CA GLU A 165 -8.44 1.08 -26.31
C GLU A 165 -8.30 -0.31 -26.91
N LYS A 166 -8.72 -0.47 -28.18
CA LYS A 166 -8.64 -1.76 -28.90
C LYS A 166 -9.24 -2.93 -28.10
N GLY A 167 -10.35 -2.68 -27.39
CA GLY A 167 -11.04 -3.69 -26.57
C GLY A 167 -10.38 -3.98 -25.22
N LYS A 168 -9.34 -3.26 -24.82
CA LYS A 168 -8.66 -3.42 -23.51
C LYS A 168 -8.84 -2.17 -22.66
N VAL A 169 -9.13 -2.35 -21.38
CA VAL A 169 -9.15 -1.26 -20.41
C VAL A 169 -7.70 -0.85 -20.13
N VAL A 170 -7.39 0.43 -20.34
CA VAL A 170 -6.08 1.02 -20.07
C VAL A 170 -6.21 2.17 -19.09
N LEU A 171 -5.30 2.23 -18.13
CA LEU A 171 -5.22 3.30 -17.14
C LEU A 171 -4.68 4.58 -17.79
N THR A 172 -5.38 5.71 -17.61
CA THR A 172 -4.99 7.01 -18.17
C THR A 172 -4.59 8.02 -17.12
N ASP A 173 -4.98 7.77 -15.88
CA ASP A 173 -4.79 8.67 -14.75
C ASP A 173 -4.72 7.82 -13.49
N LEU A 174 -3.74 8.10 -12.63
CA LEU A 174 -3.57 7.49 -11.33
C LEU A 174 -3.08 8.54 -10.33
N ARG A 175 -3.75 8.65 -9.19
CA ARG A 175 -3.41 9.57 -8.10
C ARG A 175 -3.11 8.76 -6.85
N ILE A 176 -1.90 8.93 -6.35
CA ILE A 176 -1.39 8.23 -5.18
C ILE A 176 -1.11 9.28 -4.10
N LYS A 177 -1.77 9.14 -2.94
CA LYS A 177 -1.49 9.92 -1.74
C LYS A 177 -0.31 9.31 -0.99
N GLU A 178 0.72 10.12 -0.77
CA GLU A 178 1.95 9.72 -0.11
C GLU A 178 2.25 10.67 1.05
N VAL A 179 2.96 10.17 2.06
CA VAL A 179 3.53 10.99 3.11
C VAL A 179 5.04 10.83 3.02
N ILE A 180 5.74 11.92 2.73
CA ILE A 180 7.21 11.94 2.71
C ILE A 180 7.73 12.59 3.98
N ILE A 181 8.93 12.19 4.39
CA ILE A 181 9.66 12.84 5.46
C ILE A 181 10.67 13.78 4.81
N ILE A 182 10.66 15.04 5.23
CA ILE A 182 11.63 16.05 4.83
C ILE A 182 12.43 16.43 6.08
N ASP A 183 13.75 16.41 5.95
CA ASP A 183 14.64 16.87 7.01
C ASP A 183 14.46 18.38 7.23
N GLY A 184 14.29 18.77 8.48
CA GLY A 184 14.26 20.16 8.93
C GLY A 184 15.61 20.56 9.53
N ASP A 185 15.61 21.63 10.32
CA ASP A 185 16.81 22.08 11.01
C ASP A 185 17.22 21.09 12.13
N ASP A 186 18.53 20.99 12.35
CA ASP A 186 19.20 20.07 13.28
C ASP A 186 18.89 18.58 13.04
N PHE A 187 17.98 18.02 13.86
CA PHE A 187 17.51 16.64 13.87
C PHE A 187 15.99 16.57 13.66
N GLY A 188 15.36 17.69 13.27
CA GLY A 188 13.94 17.79 13.03
C GLY A 188 13.53 17.05 11.76
N GLN A 189 12.39 16.39 11.80
CA GLN A 189 11.77 15.76 10.64
C GLN A 189 10.33 16.21 10.51
N LYS A 190 9.93 16.58 9.30
CA LYS A 190 8.55 16.98 9.00
C LYS A 190 7.92 15.98 8.04
N LYS A 191 6.74 15.49 8.41
CA LYS A 191 5.86 14.76 7.50
C LYS A 191 5.15 15.75 6.58
N VAL A 192 5.25 15.54 5.28
CA VAL A 192 4.57 16.33 4.26
C VAL A 192 3.71 15.41 3.42
N GLU A 193 2.43 15.75 3.28
CA GLU A 193 1.55 15.05 2.36
C GLU A 193 1.83 15.50 0.92
N GLN A 194 1.90 14.54 0.00
CA GLN A 194 1.99 14.82 -1.42
C GLN A 194 1.07 13.89 -2.22
N ILE A 195 0.60 14.37 -3.36
CA ILE A 195 -0.09 13.55 -4.36
C ILE A 195 0.84 13.33 -5.54
N ARG A 196 1.18 12.07 -5.80
CA ARG A 196 1.84 11.64 -7.03
C ARG A 196 0.77 11.36 -8.08
N HIS A 197 0.75 12.16 -9.13
CA HIS A 197 -0.18 12.04 -10.25
C HIS A 197 0.54 11.47 -11.46
N ILE A 198 0.16 10.27 -11.84
CA ILE A 198 0.77 9.51 -12.93
C ILE A 198 -0.20 9.46 -14.11
N MET A 199 0.28 9.91 -15.25
CA MET A 199 -0.37 9.84 -16.55
C MET A 199 0.57 9.14 -17.54
N PRO A 200 0.07 8.62 -18.67
CA PRO A 200 0.94 8.09 -19.72
C PRO A 200 2.04 9.08 -20.09
N ARG A 201 3.30 8.69 -19.85
CA ARG A 201 4.52 9.48 -20.15
C ARG A 201 4.69 10.77 -19.33
N ARG A 202 3.91 10.99 -18.27
CA ARG A 202 4.01 12.19 -17.43
C ARG A 202 3.75 11.86 -15.97
N VAL A 203 4.61 12.34 -15.09
CA VAL A 203 4.43 12.25 -13.63
C VAL A 203 4.53 13.65 -13.06
N GLU A 204 3.57 14.01 -12.21
CA GLU A 204 3.52 15.28 -11.50
C GLU A 204 3.41 15.03 -10.00
N ILE A 205 4.03 15.92 -9.22
CA ILE A 205 3.98 15.86 -7.76
C ILE A 205 3.33 17.14 -7.26
N TYR A 206 2.26 16.99 -6.51
CA TYR A 206 1.55 18.09 -5.85
C TYR A 206 1.83 18.01 -4.36
N ARG A 207 2.33 19.09 -3.75
CA ARG A 207 2.62 19.17 -2.31
C ARG A 207 1.68 20.17 -1.67
N THR A 208 1.20 19.82 -0.49
CA THR A 208 0.35 20.65 0.37
C THR A 208 1.06 20.97 1.67
#